data_AF-A0A4Q7BK17-F1
#
_entry.id   AF-A0A4Q7BK17-F1
#
_cell.length_a   1.000
_cell.length_b   1.000
_cell.length_c   1.000
_cell.angle_alpha   90.00
_cell.angle_beta   90.00
_cell.angle_gamma   90.00
#
_symmetry.space_group_name_H-M   'P 1'
#
loop_
_entity.id
_entity.type
_entity.pdbx_description
1 polymer ?
#
loop_
_entity_poly.entity_id
_entity_poly.type
_entity_poly.pdbx_seq_one_letter_code
_entity_poly.pdbx_strand_id
1 'polypeptide(L)'
;MSNGAGENWLFLYLNLKNNQYFKMKRILLVASLFIPLLSFAQSNNFGLIQDKDGYVNVRDQASTKSKVVDKLNNGEVVSFVGDYAENQFSYVLYLKDGSGYIHDSRINKFKDFQKWKLQSSDMKSAGYSLGQNKVHVMTRKAQFNPSDFKQSVPKGQTELVYTHYKNKPFYGTDGVLPTGRLQFSSMDILYQGKNIHIPSQDLENYFISETPLSKGGLQDFANAEIYSKGQDLYVINPLAGGGAAQYVLMIHIQNGKVVKIQAWNESI
;
A
#
# COMPACT_ATOMS: atom_id res chain seq x y z
N MET A 1 8.51 94.59 18.76
CA MET A 1 7.28 94.69 17.93
C MET A 1 7.11 93.36 17.21
N SER A 2 5.90 92.76 17.25
CA SER A 2 5.55 91.38 16.84
C SER A 2 6.00 90.30 17.84
N ASN A 3 5.18 89.97 18.85
CA ASN A 3 4.08 88.96 18.89
C ASN A 3 4.65 87.53 19.02
N GLY A 4 4.46 86.77 20.10
CA GLY A 4 3.41 86.79 21.13
C GLY A 4 2.62 85.48 21.03
N ALA A 5 3.03 84.48 21.81
CA ALA A 5 2.40 83.17 21.93
C ALA A 5 1.00 83.26 22.54
N GLY A 6 0.11 82.33 22.20
CA GLY A 6 -1.18 82.15 22.86
C GLY A 6 -2.01 81.05 22.19
N GLU A 7 -2.39 80.07 22.99
CA GLU A 7 -3.01 78.80 22.61
C GLU A 7 -4.44 78.95 22.05
N ASN A 8 -4.81 78.07 21.11
CA ASN A 8 -6.11 78.06 20.45
C ASN A 8 -7.12 77.13 21.15
N TRP A 9 -8.28 77.69 21.48
CA TRP A 9 -9.50 76.99 21.86
C TRP A 9 -10.41 76.68 20.65
N LEU A 10 -11.37 75.79 20.89
CA LEU A 10 -12.65 75.54 20.19
C LEU A 10 -12.72 74.49 19.06
N PHE A 11 -13.17 73.29 19.48
CA PHE A 11 -14.35 72.55 19.01
C PHE A 11 -14.90 72.86 17.61
N LEU A 12 -14.98 71.82 16.76
CA LEU A 12 -16.00 71.74 15.71
C LEU A 12 -16.65 70.35 15.66
N TYR A 13 -17.95 70.36 15.92
CA TYR A 13 -18.94 69.32 15.65
C TYR A 13 -19.14 69.17 14.12
N LEU A 14 -19.35 67.95 13.63
CA LEU A 14 -20.15 67.70 12.41
C LEU A 14 -20.81 66.31 12.48
N ASN A 15 -22.10 66.30 12.23
CA ASN A 15 -23.05 65.22 12.52
C ASN A 15 -23.76 64.79 11.22
N LEU A 16 -23.88 63.46 11.04
CA LEU A 16 -25.00 62.69 10.46
C LEU A 16 -25.32 62.60 8.93
N LYS A 17 -25.43 61.31 8.54
CA LYS A 17 -26.52 60.62 7.79
C LYS A 17 -26.58 60.70 6.25
N ASN A 18 -26.35 59.57 5.57
CA ASN A 18 -27.40 58.65 5.05
C ASN A 18 -26.83 57.65 4.02
N ASN A 19 -27.11 56.36 4.24
CA ASN A 19 -27.41 55.29 3.25
C ASN A 19 -27.25 53.95 3.97
N GLN A 20 -28.31 53.30 4.45
CA GLN A 20 -29.20 52.40 3.69
C GLN A 20 -28.44 51.44 2.77
N TYR A 21 -28.71 50.13 2.95
CA TYR A 21 -28.11 48.93 2.35
C TYR A 21 -26.91 48.31 3.09
N PHE A 22 -27.17 47.68 4.24
CA PHE A 22 -26.48 46.43 4.59
C PHE A 22 -27.53 45.35 4.86
N LYS A 23 -28.03 44.77 3.75
CA LYS A 23 -28.82 43.54 3.75
C LYS A 23 -27.90 42.37 4.15
N MET A 24 -28.41 41.56 5.07
CA MET A 24 -27.99 40.22 5.45
C MET A 24 -26.92 39.54 4.55
N LYS A 25 -25.88 39.03 5.20
CA LYS A 25 -25.71 37.58 5.41
C LYS A 25 -24.67 37.40 6.51
N ARG A 26 -25.11 36.94 7.69
CA ARG A 26 -24.22 36.20 8.59
C ARG A 26 -23.84 34.92 7.84
N ILE A 27 -22.78 34.97 7.04
CA ILE A 27 -22.21 33.78 6.44
C ILE A 27 -21.54 33.02 7.58
N LEU A 28 -22.16 31.91 7.97
CA LEU A 28 -21.58 30.91 8.85
C LEU A 28 -20.17 30.56 8.34
N LEU A 29 -19.15 30.95 9.08
CA LEU A 29 -17.78 30.47 8.87
C LEU A 29 -17.49 29.36 9.90
N VAL A 30 -18.28 28.28 9.83
CA VAL A 30 -18.03 27.03 10.55
C VAL A 30 -18.49 25.87 9.67
N ALA A 31 -17.73 25.57 8.61
CA ALA A 31 -17.95 24.40 7.76
C ALA A 31 -16.66 23.97 7.04
N SER A 32 -15.52 23.95 7.75
CA SER A 32 -14.21 23.55 7.18
C SER A 32 -13.36 22.68 8.12
N LEU A 33 -13.91 22.16 9.22
CA LEU A 33 -13.13 21.40 10.21
C LEU A 33 -13.70 20.00 10.49
N PHE A 34 -14.46 19.44 9.56
CA PHE A 34 -14.86 18.04 9.58
C PHE A 34 -14.94 17.52 8.14
N ILE A 35 -13.81 17.46 7.45
CA ILE A 35 -13.60 16.25 6.66
C ILE A 35 -13.22 15.23 7.73
N PRO A 36 -14.07 14.25 8.09
CA PRO A 36 -13.51 13.08 8.73
C PRO A 36 -12.44 12.61 7.76
N LEU A 37 -11.16 12.74 8.15
CA LEU A 37 -10.16 11.82 7.66
C LEU A 37 -10.74 10.46 8.02
N LEU A 38 -11.48 9.87 7.08
CA LEU A 38 -11.43 8.45 6.87
C LEU A 38 -9.98 8.19 6.49
N SER A 39 -9.10 8.27 7.49
CA SER A 39 -7.91 7.45 7.55
C SER A 39 -8.50 6.05 7.57
N PHE A 40 -8.83 5.53 6.39
CA PHE A 40 -9.00 4.12 6.20
C PHE A 40 -7.67 3.56 6.65
N ALA A 41 -7.62 3.11 7.90
CA ALA A 41 -6.57 2.22 8.34
C ALA A 41 -6.72 1.03 7.39
N GLN A 42 -5.92 1.02 6.32
CA GLN A 42 -5.83 -0.08 5.39
C GLN A 42 -5.34 -1.27 6.22
N SER A 43 -6.27 -2.01 6.81
CA SER A 43 -5.98 -3.36 7.26
C SER A 43 -5.82 -4.14 5.97
N ASN A 44 -4.57 -4.34 5.55
CA ASN A 44 -4.27 -5.16 4.38
C ASN A 44 -4.70 -6.58 4.72
N ASN A 45 -5.92 -6.94 4.33
CA ASN A 45 -6.39 -8.30 4.47
C ASN A 45 -6.06 -9.05 3.18
N PHE A 46 -5.57 -10.28 3.32
CA PHE A 46 -5.19 -11.10 2.18
C PHE A 46 -6.10 -12.30 2.04
N GLY A 47 -6.42 -12.62 0.79
CA GLY A 47 -7.24 -13.79 0.48
C GLY A 47 -6.76 -14.49 -0.79
N LEU A 48 -7.05 -15.78 -0.85
CA LEU A 48 -6.85 -16.63 -2.00
C LEU A 48 -8.18 -16.79 -2.74
N ILE A 49 -8.20 -16.54 -4.05
CA ILE A 49 -9.38 -16.79 -4.87
C ILE A 49 -9.67 -18.29 -4.89
N GLN A 50 -10.92 -18.63 -4.58
CA GLN A 50 -11.42 -20.00 -4.53
C GLN A 50 -12.91 -20.04 -4.92
N ASP A 51 -13.19 -20.45 -6.15
CA ASP A 51 -14.51 -20.68 -6.70
C ASP A 51 -14.64 -22.13 -7.18
N LYS A 52 -15.85 -22.70 -7.13
CA LYS A 52 -16.17 -24.03 -7.68
C LYS A 52 -15.98 -24.10 -9.20
N ASP A 53 -16.11 -22.97 -9.89
CA ASP A 53 -16.01 -22.88 -11.35
C ASP A 53 -14.55 -22.66 -11.81
N GLY A 54 -13.60 -22.61 -10.88
CA GLY A 54 -12.16 -22.46 -11.16
C GLY A 54 -11.69 -21.01 -11.33
N TYR A 55 -12.61 -20.06 -11.41
CA TYR A 55 -12.34 -18.63 -11.52
C TYR A 55 -13.49 -17.80 -10.94
N VAL A 56 -13.24 -16.51 -10.74
CA VAL A 56 -14.24 -15.51 -10.37
C VAL A 56 -14.17 -14.31 -11.30
N ASN A 57 -15.32 -13.70 -11.59
CA ASN A 57 -15.39 -12.44 -12.33
C ASN A 57 -15.17 -11.27 -11.37
N VAL A 58 -14.25 -10.38 -11.73
CA VAL A 58 -14.08 -9.06 -11.09
C VAL A 58 -15.04 -8.09 -11.75
N ARG A 59 -15.71 -7.26 -10.94
CA ARG A 59 -16.76 -6.36 -11.42
C ARG A 59 -16.49 -4.91 -11.08
N ASP A 60 -17.04 -3.99 -11.87
CA ASP A 60 -16.88 -2.54 -11.64
C ASP A 60 -17.70 -2.02 -10.44
N GLN A 61 -18.73 -2.76 -10.02
CA GLN A 61 -19.55 -2.44 -8.85
C GLN A 61 -19.84 -3.71 -8.04
N ALA A 62 -20.13 -3.52 -6.74
CA ALA A 62 -20.51 -4.54 -5.76
C ALA A 62 -21.89 -5.19 -6.04
N SER A 63 -22.04 -5.84 -7.20
CA SER A 63 -23.30 -6.46 -7.65
C SER A 63 -23.04 -7.60 -8.62
N THR A 64 -23.85 -8.65 -8.58
CA THR A 64 -23.77 -9.75 -9.55
C THR A 64 -24.26 -9.36 -10.95
N LYS A 65 -24.94 -8.22 -11.08
CA LYS A 65 -25.49 -7.69 -12.34
C LYS A 65 -24.63 -6.62 -13.00
N SER A 66 -23.59 -6.14 -12.33
CA SER A 66 -22.70 -5.09 -12.84
C SER A 66 -21.74 -5.64 -13.89
N LYS A 67 -21.02 -4.75 -14.57
CA LYS A 67 -20.15 -5.13 -15.69
C LYS A 67 -18.95 -5.92 -15.16
N VAL A 68 -18.61 -7.00 -15.87
CA VAL A 68 -17.36 -7.73 -15.63
C VAL A 68 -16.21 -6.92 -16.23
N VAL A 69 -15.21 -6.60 -15.42
CA VAL A 69 -14.01 -5.85 -15.84
C VAL A 69 -12.78 -6.73 -15.96
N ASP A 70 -12.74 -7.85 -15.24
CA ASP A 70 -11.63 -8.80 -15.29
C ASP A 70 -12.05 -10.19 -14.78
N LYS A 71 -11.11 -11.14 -14.81
CA LYS A 71 -11.26 -12.51 -14.31
C LYS A 71 -10.01 -12.94 -13.53
N LEU A 72 -10.23 -13.46 -12.32
CA LEU A 72 -9.18 -14.09 -11.51
C LEU A 72 -9.40 -15.59 -11.39
N ASN A 73 -8.35 -16.37 -11.54
CA ASN A 73 -8.37 -17.81 -11.39
C ASN A 73 -8.20 -18.22 -9.93
N ASN A 74 -8.61 -19.45 -9.61
CA ASN A 74 -8.31 -20.03 -8.31
C ASN A 74 -6.80 -20.04 -8.03
N GLY A 75 -6.45 -19.77 -6.77
CA GLY A 75 -5.05 -19.71 -6.34
C GLY A 75 -4.39 -18.34 -6.53
N GLU A 76 -5.06 -17.37 -7.15
CA GLU A 76 -4.58 -15.99 -7.16
C GLU A 76 -4.78 -15.34 -5.79
N VAL A 77 -3.74 -14.68 -5.28
CA VAL A 77 -3.79 -13.94 -4.01
C VAL A 77 -4.18 -12.49 -4.31
N VAL A 78 -5.09 -11.96 -3.51
CA VAL A 78 -5.55 -10.58 -3.57
C VAL A 78 -5.41 -9.92 -2.20
N SER A 79 -5.18 -8.61 -2.21
CA SER A 79 -5.54 -7.76 -1.08
C SER A 79 -7.02 -7.45 -1.16
N PHE A 80 -7.68 -7.33 -0.03
CA PHE A 80 -9.09 -6.95 0.01
C PHE A 80 -9.40 -6.02 1.17
N VAL A 81 -10.32 -5.10 0.91
CA VAL A 81 -10.90 -4.23 1.94
C VAL A 81 -12.33 -4.71 2.14
N GLY A 82 -12.56 -5.34 3.29
CA GLY A 82 -13.88 -5.84 3.69
C GLY A 82 -14.53 -4.86 4.63
N ASP A 83 -15.46 -4.05 4.13
CA ASP A 83 -16.45 -3.32 4.95
C ASP A 83 -17.66 -2.81 4.15
N TYR A 84 -17.97 -3.42 3.01
CA TYR A 84 -19.25 -3.20 2.33
C TYR A 84 -20.27 -4.22 2.87
N ALA A 85 -20.70 -4.00 4.12
CA ALA A 85 -21.75 -4.82 4.76
C ALA A 85 -23.03 -4.88 3.90
N GLU A 86 -23.22 -3.89 3.03
CA GLU A 86 -24.20 -3.94 1.96
C GLU A 86 -23.65 -4.77 0.79
N ASN A 87 -24.23 -5.96 0.61
CA ASN A 87 -24.14 -6.85 -0.56
C ASN A 87 -23.09 -7.97 -0.56
N GLN A 88 -22.27 -8.17 0.48
CA GLN A 88 -21.30 -9.28 0.57
C GLN A 88 -20.23 -9.27 -0.54
N PHE A 89 -19.78 -8.08 -0.94
CA PHE A 89 -18.66 -7.91 -1.87
C PHE A 89 -17.48 -7.23 -1.17
N SER A 90 -16.28 -7.65 -1.51
CA SER A 90 -15.04 -6.98 -1.14
C SER A 90 -14.49 -6.25 -2.36
N TYR A 91 -13.95 -5.05 -2.13
CA TYR A 91 -13.07 -4.43 -3.11
C TYR A 91 -11.69 -5.09 -3.01
N VAL A 92 -11.14 -5.51 -4.14
CA VAL A 92 -9.88 -6.25 -4.22
C VAL A 92 -8.84 -5.49 -5.02
N LEU A 93 -7.58 -5.65 -4.64
CA LEU A 93 -6.39 -5.21 -5.38
C LEU A 93 -5.53 -6.43 -5.71
N TYR A 94 -4.99 -6.47 -6.92
CA TYR A 94 -4.21 -7.60 -7.42
C TYR A 94 -3.22 -7.19 -8.52
N LEU A 95 -2.52 -8.19 -9.07
CA LEU A 95 -1.46 -8.03 -10.06
C LEU A 95 -1.82 -7.09 -11.23
N LYS A 96 -0.84 -6.34 -11.73
CA LYS A 96 -0.95 -5.35 -12.83
C LYS A 96 -1.87 -4.17 -12.51
N ASP A 97 -1.87 -3.74 -11.25
CA ASP A 97 -2.72 -2.64 -10.76
C ASP A 97 -4.20 -2.91 -11.04
N GLY A 98 -4.58 -4.18 -10.98
CA GLY A 98 -5.95 -4.63 -11.18
C GLY A 98 -6.76 -4.41 -9.93
N SER A 99 -8.01 -3.96 -10.12
CA SER A 99 -8.93 -3.72 -9.02
C SER A 99 -10.39 -3.91 -9.42
N GLY A 100 -11.24 -4.09 -8.41
CA GLY A 100 -12.69 -4.15 -8.58
C GLY A 100 -13.36 -4.92 -7.46
N TYR A 101 -14.59 -5.38 -7.69
CA TYR A 101 -15.41 -6.04 -6.69
C TYR A 101 -15.55 -7.53 -6.95
N ILE A 102 -15.39 -8.33 -5.90
CA ILE A 102 -15.59 -9.78 -5.88
C ILE A 102 -16.51 -10.13 -4.72
N HIS A 103 -17.42 -11.09 -4.93
CA HIS A 103 -18.28 -11.59 -3.87
C HIS A 103 -17.47 -12.35 -2.80
N ASP A 104 -17.67 -12.05 -1.53
CA ASP A 104 -16.83 -12.49 -0.40
C ASP A 104 -16.69 -14.01 -0.30
N SER A 105 -17.74 -14.75 -0.66
CA SER A 105 -17.73 -16.22 -0.65
C SER A 105 -16.71 -16.85 -1.62
N ARG A 106 -16.09 -16.05 -2.49
CA ARG A 106 -15.03 -16.48 -3.44
C ARG A 106 -13.63 -16.19 -2.96
N ILE A 107 -13.50 -15.55 -1.79
CA ILE A 107 -12.22 -15.18 -1.20
C ILE A 107 -12.01 -16.07 0.02
N ASN A 108 -11.09 -17.02 -0.08
CA ASN A 108 -10.62 -17.76 1.07
C ASN A 108 -9.60 -16.90 1.82
N LYS A 109 -9.99 -16.39 2.99
CA LYS A 109 -9.16 -15.58 3.90
C LYS A 109 -8.12 -16.43 4.66
N PHE A 110 -7.49 -17.38 3.96
CA PHE A 110 -6.54 -18.37 4.48
C PHE A 110 -7.06 -19.15 5.71
N LYS A 111 -8.38 -19.37 5.82
CA LYS A 111 -9.03 -19.90 7.03
C LYS A 111 -8.64 -21.34 7.37
N ASP A 112 -8.22 -22.09 6.37
CA ASP A 112 -7.82 -23.49 6.42
C ASP A 112 -6.31 -23.69 6.22
N PHE A 113 -5.54 -22.60 6.31
CA PHE A 113 -4.09 -22.60 6.25
C PHE A 113 -3.48 -22.48 7.64
N GLN A 114 -2.28 -23.02 7.81
CA GLN A 114 -1.49 -22.79 9.01
C GLN A 114 -0.72 -21.47 8.85
N LYS A 115 -0.91 -20.54 9.79
CA LYS A 115 -0.18 -19.26 9.85
C LYS A 115 1.13 -19.44 10.62
N TRP A 116 2.24 -19.01 10.02
CA TRP A 116 3.56 -19.07 10.65
C TRP A 116 3.79 -17.80 11.44
N LYS A 117 4.62 -17.90 12.49
CA LYS A 117 4.85 -16.79 13.41
C LYS A 117 6.27 -16.23 13.25
N LEU A 118 6.39 -14.92 13.28
CA LEU A 118 7.68 -14.24 13.44
C LEU A 118 8.32 -14.72 14.75
N GLN A 119 9.59 -15.12 14.67
CA GLN A 119 10.38 -15.60 15.81
C GLN A 119 11.44 -14.57 16.21
N SER A 120 12.04 -13.92 15.22
CA SER A 120 13.11 -12.96 15.42
C SER A 120 13.14 -11.97 14.27
N SER A 121 13.54 -10.74 14.56
CA SER A 121 13.84 -9.74 13.53
C SER A 121 14.92 -8.78 14.02
N ASP A 122 15.70 -8.28 13.10
CA ASP A 122 16.63 -7.17 13.31
C ASP A 122 16.49 -6.13 12.19
N MET A 123 17.43 -5.20 12.09
CA MET A 123 17.37 -4.12 11.08
C MET A 123 17.47 -4.61 9.63
N LYS A 124 17.96 -5.83 9.39
CA LYS A 124 18.24 -6.39 8.07
C LYS A 124 17.64 -7.78 7.85
N SER A 125 17.12 -8.46 8.86
CA SER A 125 16.62 -9.82 8.73
C SER A 125 15.34 -10.08 9.53
N ALA A 126 14.54 -11.05 9.07
CA ALA A 126 13.36 -11.54 9.78
C ALA A 126 13.23 -13.06 9.62
N GLY A 127 12.98 -13.77 10.72
CA GLY A 127 12.85 -15.22 10.78
C GLY A 127 11.46 -15.65 11.23
N TYR A 128 10.85 -16.58 10.52
CA TYR A 128 9.52 -17.13 10.80
C TYR A 128 9.61 -18.65 10.90
N SER A 129 8.73 -19.26 11.71
CA SER A 129 8.68 -20.71 11.82
C SER A 129 7.27 -21.28 12.03
N LEU A 130 7.15 -22.55 11.65
CA LEU A 130 6.04 -23.44 12.00
C LEU A 130 6.60 -24.86 12.18
N GLY A 131 6.76 -25.28 13.44
CA GLY A 131 7.44 -26.52 13.78
C GLY A 131 8.90 -26.48 13.32
N GLN A 132 9.31 -27.44 12.50
CA GLN A 132 10.67 -27.48 11.92
C GLN A 132 10.84 -26.63 10.66
N ASN A 133 9.74 -26.11 10.10
CA ASN A 133 9.80 -25.27 8.91
C ASN A 133 10.23 -23.85 9.26
N LYS A 134 10.98 -23.22 8.35
CA LYS A 134 11.56 -21.88 8.56
C LYS A 134 11.51 -21.05 7.28
N VAL A 135 11.25 -19.75 7.43
CA VAL A 135 11.51 -18.73 6.40
C VAL A 135 12.43 -17.70 7.01
N HIS A 136 13.53 -17.39 6.32
CA HIS A 136 14.46 -16.34 6.70
C HIS A 136 14.56 -15.33 5.58
N VAL A 137 14.13 -14.10 5.87
CA VAL A 137 14.17 -12.96 4.97
C VAL A 137 15.41 -12.15 5.29
N MET A 138 16.24 -11.86 4.28
CA MET A 138 17.47 -11.10 4.45
C MET A 138 17.48 -9.91 3.49
N THR A 139 17.85 -8.75 3.99
CA THR A 139 17.95 -7.50 3.23
C THR A 139 19.34 -6.90 3.33
N ARG A 140 19.61 -5.94 2.45
CA ARG A 140 20.82 -5.13 2.40
C ARG A 140 20.47 -3.72 1.98
N LYS A 141 21.40 -2.79 2.23
CA LYS A 141 21.28 -1.45 1.65
C LYS A 141 21.26 -1.56 0.13
N ALA A 142 20.36 -0.81 -0.51
CA ALA A 142 20.22 -0.84 -1.95
C ALA A 142 21.52 -0.39 -2.62
N GLN A 143 21.94 -1.15 -3.63
CA GLN A 143 23.11 -0.86 -4.46
C GLN A 143 22.70 -1.01 -5.92
N PHE A 144 22.71 0.10 -6.66
CA PHE A 144 22.25 0.15 -8.04
C PHE A 144 23.01 1.21 -8.82
N ASN A 145 23.08 1.03 -10.15
CA ASN A 145 23.48 2.09 -11.04
C ASN A 145 22.23 2.82 -11.56
N PRO A 146 22.18 4.16 -11.56
CA PRO A 146 21.04 4.88 -12.12
C PRO A 146 20.73 4.52 -13.58
N SER A 147 21.74 4.08 -14.35
CA SER A 147 21.58 3.59 -15.72
C SER A 147 20.80 2.28 -15.85
N ASP A 148 20.66 1.51 -14.77
CA ASP A 148 19.87 0.29 -14.75
C ASP A 148 18.36 0.57 -14.76
N PHE A 149 17.98 1.85 -14.56
CA PHE A 149 16.59 2.27 -14.54
C PHE A 149 16.11 2.78 -15.89
N LYS A 150 14.82 2.56 -16.17
CA LYS A 150 14.13 3.12 -17.33
C LYS A 150 12.91 3.90 -16.89
N GLN A 151 12.62 4.97 -17.62
CA GLN A 151 11.45 5.78 -17.42
C GLN A 151 10.38 5.49 -18.47
N SER A 152 9.12 5.64 -18.08
CA SER A 152 7.96 5.59 -18.99
C SER A 152 6.84 6.44 -18.40
N VAL A 153 5.82 6.76 -19.20
CA VAL A 153 4.59 7.41 -18.71
C VAL A 153 3.57 6.30 -18.39
N PRO A 154 3.22 6.06 -17.11
CA PRO A 154 2.23 5.07 -16.74
C PRO A 154 0.85 5.42 -17.30
N LYS A 155 0.00 4.41 -17.49
CA LYS A 155 -1.37 4.60 -17.98
C LYS A 155 -2.15 5.51 -17.02
N GLY A 156 -2.76 6.56 -17.56
CA GLY A 156 -3.53 7.53 -16.77
C GLY A 156 -2.70 8.64 -16.13
N GLN A 157 -1.38 8.67 -16.34
CA GLN A 157 -0.50 9.74 -15.91
C GLN A 157 0.00 10.57 -17.09
N THR A 158 0.49 11.77 -16.80
CA THR A 158 1.07 12.70 -17.79
C THR A 158 2.58 12.85 -17.63
N GLU A 159 3.14 12.40 -16.51
CA GLU A 159 4.55 12.61 -16.18
C GLU A 159 5.42 11.38 -16.48
N LEU A 160 6.66 11.66 -16.85
CA LEU A 160 7.68 10.65 -17.08
C LEU A 160 8.32 10.25 -15.75
N VAL A 161 8.12 9.01 -15.32
CA VAL A 161 8.63 8.48 -14.05
C VAL A 161 9.46 7.23 -14.25
N TYR A 162 10.32 6.89 -13.28
CA TYR A 162 11.04 5.63 -13.28
C TYR A 162 10.07 4.48 -13.02
N THR A 163 10.05 3.48 -13.90
CA THR A 163 9.11 2.35 -13.81
C THR A 163 9.79 0.98 -13.83
N HIS A 164 11.01 0.89 -14.38
CA HIS A 164 11.73 -0.37 -14.48
C HIS A 164 13.15 -0.27 -13.91
N TYR A 165 13.61 -1.35 -13.30
CA TYR A 165 14.99 -1.60 -12.88
C TYR A 165 15.44 -2.92 -13.51
N LYS A 166 16.55 -2.90 -14.28
CA LYS A 166 17.06 -4.07 -15.03
C LYS A 166 15.98 -4.77 -15.86
N ASN A 167 15.18 -3.99 -16.57
CA ASN A 167 14.06 -4.44 -17.42
C ASN A 167 12.88 -5.12 -16.68
N LYS A 168 12.87 -5.13 -15.34
CA LYS A 168 11.72 -5.59 -14.54
C LYS A 168 10.97 -4.37 -14.00
N PRO A 169 9.63 -4.38 -13.91
CA PRO A 169 8.90 -3.40 -13.11
C PRO A 169 9.46 -3.38 -11.69
N PHE A 170 9.67 -2.19 -11.13
CA PHE A 170 10.18 -2.06 -9.77
C PHE A 170 9.18 -1.36 -8.85
N TYR A 171 9.30 -1.63 -7.54
CA TYR A 171 8.33 -1.21 -6.53
C TYR A 171 9.02 -0.56 -5.33
N GLY A 172 8.26 0.19 -4.54
CA GLY A 172 8.72 0.81 -3.28
C GLY A 172 9.15 2.27 -3.40
N THR A 173 8.87 2.93 -4.53
CA THR A 173 9.03 4.37 -4.71
C THR A 173 7.92 4.96 -5.56
N ASP A 174 7.63 6.24 -5.38
CA ASP A 174 6.69 7.00 -6.21
C ASP A 174 7.36 7.49 -7.52
N GLY A 175 7.90 6.55 -8.31
CA GLY A 175 8.47 6.87 -9.62
C GLY A 175 9.82 7.58 -9.59
N VAL A 176 10.52 7.58 -8.45
CA VAL A 176 11.84 8.20 -8.23
C VAL A 176 12.92 7.14 -8.00
N LEU A 177 14.19 7.52 -8.09
CA LEU A 177 15.28 6.60 -7.76
C LEU A 177 15.22 6.18 -6.28
N PRO A 178 15.48 4.91 -5.94
CA PRO A 178 15.33 4.36 -4.59
C PRO A 178 16.52 4.68 -3.67
N THR A 179 16.90 5.95 -3.57
CA THR A 179 17.98 6.40 -2.67
C THR A 179 17.61 6.17 -1.20
N GLY A 180 18.51 5.60 -0.40
CA GLY A 180 18.25 5.35 1.02
C GLY A 180 17.23 4.23 1.29
N ARG A 181 17.10 3.28 0.36
CA ARG A 181 16.22 2.11 0.50
C ARG A 181 17.04 0.85 0.77
N LEU A 182 16.36 -0.20 1.22
CA LEU A 182 16.86 -1.56 1.26
C LEU A 182 16.43 -2.33 0.01
N GLN A 183 17.14 -3.41 -0.28
CA GLN A 183 16.76 -4.47 -1.24
C GLN A 183 16.85 -5.82 -0.53
N PHE A 184 16.12 -6.81 -1.03
CA PHE A 184 16.32 -8.19 -0.59
C PHE A 184 17.69 -8.71 -1.02
N SER A 185 18.42 -9.30 -0.08
CA SER A 185 19.65 -10.07 -0.32
C SER A 185 19.29 -11.49 -0.72
N SER A 186 18.36 -12.12 0.00
CA SER A 186 17.87 -13.46 -0.27
C SER A 186 16.63 -13.76 0.57
N MET A 187 15.96 -14.86 0.23
CA MET A 187 15.02 -15.53 1.11
C MET A 187 15.36 -17.02 1.15
N ASP A 188 15.65 -17.53 2.35
CA ASP A 188 15.96 -18.95 2.59
C ASP A 188 14.77 -19.62 3.27
N ILE A 189 14.33 -20.74 2.70
CA ILE A 189 13.13 -21.42 3.13
C ILE A 189 13.42 -22.91 3.32
N LEU A 190 13.12 -23.40 4.52
CA LEU A 190 13.03 -24.82 4.83
C LEU A 190 11.55 -25.16 4.97
N TYR A 191 11.00 -25.88 4.00
CA TYR A 191 9.61 -26.32 4.03
C TYR A 191 9.50 -27.80 3.69
N GLN A 192 8.97 -28.60 4.61
CA GLN A 192 8.81 -30.04 4.49
C GLN A 192 10.11 -30.76 4.08
N GLY A 193 11.22 -30.38 4.73
CA GLY A 193 12.54 -30.96 4.50
C GLY A 193 13.23 -30.50 3.20
N LYS A 194 12.60 -29.64 2.40
CA LYS A 194 13.19 -29.06 1.19
C LYS A 194 13.77 -27.68 1.50
N ASN A 195 15.04 -27.47 1.12
CA ASN A 195 15.69 -26.16 1.14
C ASN A 195 15.44 -25.45 -0.18
N ILE A 196 14.94 -24.23 -0.11
CA ILE A 196 14.67 -23.35 -1.24
C ILE A 196 15.42 -22.05 -0.98
N HIS A 197 16.23 -21.64 -1.95
CA HIS A 197 16.95 -20.37 -1.91
C HIS A 197 16.41 -19.47 -3.01
N ILE A 198 15.92 -18.28 -2.63
CA ILE A 198 15.50 -17.23 -3.56
C ILE A 198 16.58 -16.15 -3.54
N PRO A 199 17.42 -16.04 -4.58
CA PRO A 199 18.55 -15.13 -4.59
C PRO A 199 18.12 -13.67 -4.86
N SER A 200 18.99 -12.71 -4.53
CA SER A 200 18.74 -11.27 -4.73
C SER A 200 18.26 -10.92 -6.14
N GLN A 201 18.80 -11.56 -7.18
CA GLN A 201 18.43 -11.33 -8.58
C GLN A 201 16.93 -11.53 -8.91
N ASP A 202 16.22 -12.32 -8.09
CA ASP A 202 14.78 -12.54 -8.23
C ASP A 202 13.95 -11.54 -7.43
N LEU A 203 14.58 -10.76 -6.54
CA LEU A 203 13.92 -9.88 -5.57
C LEU A 203 14.43 -8.43 -5.58
N GLU A 204 15.50 -8.12 -6.33
CA GLU A 204 16.21 -6.83 -6.25
C GLU A 204 15.41 -5.64 -6.81
N ASN A 205 14.34 -5.88 -7.57
CA ASN A 205 13.43 -4.84 -8.05
C ASN A 205 12.37 -4.43 -7.01
N TYR A 206 12.37 -5.01 -5.81
CA TYR A 206 11.47 -4.65 -4.72
C TYR A 206 12.25 -3.85 -3.67
N PHE A 207 12.09 -2.53 -3.68
CA PHE A 207 12.79 -1.64 -2.74
C PHE A 207 11.96 -1.43 -1.48
N ILE A 208 12.63 -1.33 -0.35
CA ILE A 208 11.99 -1.31 0.98
C ILE A 208 12.46 -0.07 1.74
N SER A 209 11.60 0.53 2.56
CA SER A 209 12.02 1.59 3.47
C SER A 209 13.13 1.08 4.40
N GLU A 210 14.19 1.86 4.59
CA GLU A 210 15.21 1.58 5.61
C GLU A 210 14.71 1.93 7.02
N THR A 211 13.66 2.76 7.11
CA THR A 211 13.08 3.23 8.36
C THR A 211 11.71 2.57 8.60
N PRO A 212 11.49 1.97 9.79
CA PRO A 212 10.17 1.48 10.20
C PRO A 212 9.11 2.58 10.18
N LEU A 213 7.84 2.19 9.97
CA LEU A 213 6.70 3.11 9.98
C LEU A 213 6.55 3.86 11.31
N SER A 214 6.79 3.18 12.43
CA SER A 214 6.69 3.74 13.77
C SER A 214 8.01 3.60 14.52
N LYS A 215 8.33 4.58 15.37
CA LYS A 215 9.54 4.54 16.20
C LYS A 215 9.51 3.29 17.10
N GLY A 216 10.50 2.41 16.93
CA GLY A 216 10.58 1.14 17.66
C GLY A 216 9.69 0.02 17.08
N GLY A 217 9.03 0.25 15.95
CA GLY A 217 8.28 -0.76 15.21
C GLY A 217 9.19 -1.71 14.43
N LEU A 218 8.57 -2.75 13.88
CA LEU A 218 9.23 -3.69 12.98
C LEU A 218 9.56 -3.03 11.63
N GLN A 219 10.65 -3.47 11.01
CA GLN A 219 10.90 -3.19 9.60
C GLN A 219 9.78 -3.79 8.75
N ASP A 220 9.43 -3.15 7.63
CA ASP A 220 8.33 -3.60 6.78
C ASP A 220 8.49 -5.05 6.29
N PHE A 221 9.72 -5.47 5.99
CA PHE A 221 10.00 -6.85 5.59
C PHE A 221 9.70 -7.88 6.70
N ALA A 222 9.67 -7.45 7.96
CA ALA A 222 9.35 -8.28 9.12
C ALA A 222 7.84 -8.37 9.41
N ASN A 223 7.00 -7.66 8.62
CA ASN A 223 5.55 -7.77 8.71
C ASN A 223 4.96 -8.82 7.76
N ALA A 224 5.78 -9.74 7.22
CA ALA A 224 5.29 -10.78 6.33
C ALA A 224 4.28 -11.72 6.99
N GLU A 225 3.21 -12.03 6.26
CA GLU A 225 2.22 -13.03 6.58
C GLU A 225 2.50 -14.31 5.80
N ILE A 226 2.70 -15.41 6.52
CA ILE A 226 3.14 -16.66 5.92
C ILE A 226 2.12 -17.75 6.23
N TYR A 227 1.63 -18.39 5.17
CA TYR A 227 0.55 -19.38 5.22
C TYR A 227 0.94 -20.65 4.48
N SER A 228 0.65 -21.80 5.07
CA SER A 228 0.90 -23.09 4.43
C SER A 228 -0.28 -24.05 4.51
N LYS A 229 -0.51 -24.80 3.43
CA LYS A 229 -1.49 -25.89 3.35
C LYS A 229 -1.02 -26.95 2.36
N GLY A 230 -0.91 -28.20 2.79
CA GLY A 230 -0.46 -29.28 1.92
C GLY A 230 0.96 -29.03 1.41
N GLN A 231 1.14 -28.88 0.09
CA GLN A 231 2.44 -28.59 -0.54
C GLN A 231 2.63 -27.09 -0.86
N ASP A 232 1.65 -26.26 -0.51
CA ASP A 232 1.64 -24.84 -0.82
C ASP A 232 2.13 -24.01 0.38
N LEU A 233 3.00 -23.05 0.10
CA LEU A 233 3.47 -22.03 1.02
C LEU A 233 3.35 -20.67 0.33
N TYR A 234 2.69 -19.73 0.99
CA TYR A 234 2.54 -18.35 0.57
C TYR A 234 3.29 -17.46 1.56
N VAL A 235 4.19 -16.62 1.04
CA VAL A 235 4.85 -15.54 1.79
C VAL A 235 4.31 -14.23 1.22
N ILE A 236 3.52 -13.52 2.01
CA ILE A 236 2.85 -12.28 1.61
C ILE A 236 3.43 -11.17 2.47
N ASN A 237 4.18 -10.25 1.88
CA ASN A 237 4.83 -9.17 2.60
C ASN A 237 4.17 -7.83 2.24
N PRO A 238 3.36 -7.24 3.14
CA PRO A 238 2.93 -5.87 3.02
C PRO A 238 4.12 -4.94 3.27
N LEU A 239 4.52 -4.20 2.24
CA LEU A 239 5.68 -3.31 2.25
C LEU A 239 5.16 -1.87 2.16
N ALA A 240 4.72 -1.36 3.31
CA ALA A 240 3.87 -0.17 3.40
C ALA A 240 4.63 1.17 3.51
N GLY A 241 5.93 1.19 3.82
CA GLY A 241 6.84 2.35 3.69
C GLY A 241 6.38 3.71 4.22
N GLY A 242 5.29 3.80 5.00
CA GLY A 242 4.68 5.03 5.51
C GLY A 242 4.23 6.08 4.50
N GLY A 243 3.98 5.73 3.23
CA GLY A 243 3.64 6.71 2.19
C GLY A 243 2.86 6.13 1.01
N ALA A 244 2.81 6.83 -0.13
CA ALA A 244 2.04 6.42 -1.31
C ALA A 244 2.66 5.25 -2.11
N ALA A 245 3.93 4.95 -1.88
CA ALA A 245 4.68 3.90 -2.57
C ALA A 245 4.46 2.48 -2.02
N GLN A 246 3.29 2.21 -1.42
CA GLN A 246 3.00 0.93 -0.78
C GLN A 246 2.75 -0.16 -1.81
N TYR A 247 3.30 -1.33 -1.55
CA TYR A 247 3.05 -2.50 -2.38
C TYR A 247 3.06 -3.77 -1.53
N VAL A 248 2.53 -4.83 -2.11
CA VAL A 248 2.60 -6.17 -1.54
C VAL A 248 3.50 -7.02 -2.42
N LEU A 249 4.43 -7.74 -1.80
CA LEU A 249 5.18 -8.82 -2.44
C LEU A 249 4.57 -10.15 -2.05
N MET A 250 4.17 -10.96 -3.02
CA MET A 250 3.69 -12.33 -2.81
C MET A 250 4.60 -13.33 -3.48
N ILE A 251 5.06 -14.31 -2.70
CA ILE A 251 5.81 -15.47 -3.18
C ILE A 251 5.00 -16.72 -2.90
N HIS A 252 4.73 -17.49 -3.95
CA HIS A 252 4.07 -18.79 -3.86
C HIS A 252 5.07 -19.89 -4.18
N ILE A 253 5.19 -20.82 -3.24
CA ILE A 253 5.98 -22.02 -3.35
C ILE A 253 5.03 -23.20 -3.35
N GLN A 254 5.24 -24.11 -4.30
CA GLN A 254 4.51 -25.36 -4.39
C GLN A 254 5.49 -26.50 -4.59
N ASN A 255 5.33 -27.56 -3.80
CA ASN A 255 6.14 -28.77 -3.91
C ASN A 255 7.67 -28.51 -3.86
N GLY A 256 8.08 -27.49 -3.09
CA GLY A 256 9.49 -27.11 -2.93
C GLY A 256 10.08 -26.31 -4.08
N LYS A 257 9.26 -25.70 -4.94
CA LYS A 257 9.71 -24.81 -6.01
C LYS A 257 8.97 -23.49 -5.93
N VAL A 258 9.66 -22.39 -6.24
CA VAL A 258 9.02 -21.09 -6.43
C VAL A 258 8.18 -21.18 -7.71
N VAL A 259 6.85 -21.05 -7.56
CA VAL A 259 5.90 -21.05 -8.67
C VAL A 259 5.64 -19.64 -9.16
N LYS A 260 5.56 -18.68 -8.22
CA LYS A 260 5.25 -17.29 -8.53
C LYS A 260 5.94 -16.34 -7.58
N ILE A 261 6.46 -15.25 -8.12
CA ILE A 261 6.85 -14.04 -7.39
C ILE A 261 6.10 -12.91 -8.08
N GLN A 262 5.26 -12.19 -7.34
CA GLN A 262 4.44 -11.13 -7.91
C GLN A 262 4.28 -9.98 -6.92
N ALA A 263 3.99 -8.79 -7.43
CA ALA A 263 3.68 -7.64 -6.61
C ALA A 263 2.61 -6.77 -7.24
N TRP A 264 1.92 -6.00 -6.41
CA TRP A 264 0.94 -5.00 -6.81
C TRP A 264 0.95 -3.84 -5.82
N ASN A 265 0.56 -2.66 -6.28
CA ASN A 265 0.48 -1.47 -5.44
C ASN A 265 -0.80 -1.51 -4.58
N GLU A 266 -0.72 -0.94 -3.37
CA GLU A 266 -1.86 -0.81 -2.44
C GLU A 266 -2.52 0.58 -2.48
N SER A 267 -2.13 1.41 -3.45
CA SER A 267 -2.76 2.70 -3.70
C SER A 267 -4.11 2.52 -4.41
N ILE A 268 -5.17 3.04 -3.78
CA ILE A 268 -6.53 3.15 -4.35
C ILE A 268 -6.72 4.57 -4.87
#